data_AF-A0A4R9K8W9-F1
#
_entry.id   AF-A0A4R9K8W9-F1
#
_cell.length_a   1.000
_cell.length_b   1.000
_cell.length_c   1.000
_cell.angle_alpha   90.00
_cell.angle_beta   90.00
_cell.angle_gamma   90.00
#
_symmetry.space_group_name_H-M   'P 1'
#
loop_
_entity.id
_entity.type
_entity.pdbx_description
1 polymer ?
#
loop_
_entity_poly.entity_id
_entity_poly.type
_entity_poly.pdbx_seq_one_letter_code
_entity_poly.pdbx_strand_id
1 'polypeptide(L)'
;MSLLPGNYNSNQNVTLTSGTSGATIYYTTDGTTPKTSVSGSTSMYSSAISVTVSQTIHAIAVKSGYANSTVGSATYTINGTGAYSVGGWVSGLQGMLSLQNTYNDDSLTLSGNGPFHFGKPLANGVSFTVTIPTTSGQSCRVDVDDGGVNKGGTLSGNYLTVSVVCDGDIIAASSKTNYTSTTVSGGYLVTDNDTGLIWKKCAQEMTDPSCTFVGGGLSWISHGISCYQLNNGTGYGGRKDWRLPTVNELASLMTSGNPSINTTYFGTPYGGAFFRAATTDGGNSVNAYGFATSGGSMYSNLIKSGFNNRWTDCVAGP
;
A
#
# COMPACT_ATOMS: atom_id res chain seq x y z
N MET A 1 -13.16 0.16 34.80
CA MET A 1 -12.36 -0.51 33.75
C MET A 1 -10.93 -0.01 33.87
N SER A 2 -9.93 -0.88 33.69
CA SER A 2 -8.51 -0.51 33.82
C SER A 2 -7.98 0.37 32.69
N LEU A 3 -8.63 0.32 31.53
CA LEU A 3 -8.27 1.09 30.34
C LEU A 3 -9.42 2.05 29.99
N LEU A 4 -9.05 3.28 29.63
CA LEU A 4 -10.00 4.27 29.13
C LEU A 4 -10.50 3.84 27.74
N PRO A 5 -11.77 4.13 27.37
CA PRO A 5 -12.23 3.94 26.00
C PRO A 5 -11.41 4.77 25.02
N GLY A 6 -11.17 4.25 23.82
CA GLY A 6 -10.34 4.93 22.84
C GLY A 6 -9.87 4.06 21.68
N ASN A 7 -8.97 4.63 20.88
CA ASN A 7 -8.37 3.97 19.73
C ASN A 7 -7.06 3.27 20.13
N TYR A 8 -6.92 2.03 19.71
CA TYR A 8 -5.77 1.18 19.98
C TYR A 8 -5.26 0.55 18.69
N ASN A 9 -3.94 0.41 18.58
CA ASN A 9 -3.28 -0.20 17.42
C ASN A 9 -2.84 -1.65 17.70
N SER A 10 -3.22 -2.22 18.85
CA SER A 10 -2.90 -3.59 19.28
C SER A 10 -3.99 -4.14 20.19
N ASN A 11 -4.00 -5.47 20.39
CA ASN A 11 -4.94 -6.15 21.29
C ASN A 11 -4.88 -5.57 22.70
N GLN A 12 -6.04 -5.40 23.33
CA GLN A 12 -6.13 -4.89 24.70
C GLN A 12 -6.65 -5.97 25.66
N ASN A 13 -6.17 -5.93 26.90
CA ASN A 13 -6.69 -6.74 27.99
C ASN A 13 -7.34 -5.82 29.03
N VAL A 14 -8.68 -5.77 29.02
CA VAL A 14 -9.46 -4.88 29.88
C VAL A 14 -9.83 -5.61 31.17
N THR A 15 -9.47 -5.06 32.32
CA THR A 15 -9.94 -5.56 33.62
C THR A 15 -11.11 -4.73 34.14
N LEU A 16 -12.10 -5.42 34.68
CA LEU A 16 -13.26 -4.83 35.33
C LEU A 16 -13.07 -4.83 36.84
N THR A 17 -13.48 -3.76 37.48
CA THR A 17 -13.39 -3.57 38.94
C THR A 17 -14.69 -2.97 39.45
N SER A 18 -15.00 -3.28 40.71
CA SER A 18 -16.10 -2.67 41.46
C SER A 18 -15.54 -2.09 42.75
N GLY A 19 -16.02 -0.91 43.16
CA GLY A 19 -15.70 -0.34 44.47
C GLY A 19 -16.33 -1.12 45.63
N THR A 20 -17.33 -1.96 45.34
CA THR A 20 -17.99 -2.81 46.35
C THR A 20 -17.26 -4.15 46.46
N SER A 21 -16.54 -4.36 47.56
CA SER A 21 -15.85 -5.62 47.84
C SER A 21 -16.81 -6.82 47.80
N GLY A 22 -16.43 -7.89 47.11
CA GLY A 22 -17.24 -9.11 46.97
C GLY A 22 -18.44 -9.00 46.03
N ALA A 23 -18.55 -7.93 45.23
CA ALA A 23 -19.54 -7.86 44.16
C ALA A 23 -19.14 -8.72 42.97
N THR A 24 -20.13 -9.38 42.34
CA THR A 24 -19.97 -10.08 41.07
C THR A 24 -20.19 -9.12 39.92
N ILE A 25 -19.32 -9.13 38.91
CA ILE A 25 -19.47 -8.29 37.72
C ILE A 25 -19.95 -9.15 36.55
N TYR A 26 -20.96 -8.68 35.84
CA TYR A 26 -21.46 -9.26 34.59
C TYR A 26 -21.23 -8.29 33.44
N TYR A 27 -20.96 -8.80 32.25
CA TYR A 27 -20.62 -7.98 31.10
C TYR A 27 -21.09 -8.57 29.77
N THR A 28 -21.13 -7.73 28.75
CA THR A 28 -21.35 -8.05 27.34
C THR A 28 -20.28 -7.36 26.50
N THR A 29 -19.97 -7.90 25.33
CA THR A 29 -18.95 -7.35 24.40
C THR A 29 -19.53 -6.96 23.04
N ASP A 30 -20.82 -7.19 22.84
CA ASP A 30 -21.57 -6.92 21.61
C ASP A 30 -22.37 -5.60 21.67
N GLY A 31 -22.13 -4.78 22.71
CA GLY A 31 -22.87 -3.53 22.94
C GLY A 31 -24.28 -3.71 23.51
N THR A 32 -24.75 -4.93 23.77
CA THR A 32 -26.05 -5.14 24.44
C THR A 32 -25.98 -4.81 25.94
N THR A 33 -27.10 -4.57 26.61
CA THR A 33 -27.11 -4.33 28.07
C THR A 33 -26.91 -5.66 28.83
N PRO A 34 -25.93 -5.78 29.74
CA PRO A 34 -25.70 -7.00 30.50
C PRO A 34 -26.83 -7.25 31.49
N LYS A 35 -27.22 -8.52 31.62
CA LYS A 35 -28.13 -8.98 32.68
C LYS A 35 -27.38 -9.13 34.01
N THR A 36 -28.10 -9.36 35.10
CA THR A 36 -27.54 -9.61 36.44
C THR A 36 -27.20 -11.08 36.71
N SER A 37 -27.23 -11.92 35.67
CA SER A 37 -26.88 -13.33 35.68
C SER A 37 -26.46 -13.77 34.28
N VAL A 38 -25.74 -14.90 34.18
CA VAL A 38 -25.28 -15.45 32.90
C VAL A 38 -26.48 -15.92 32.08
N SER A 39 -26.72 -15.27 30.93
CA SER A 39 -27.79 -15.60 29.98
C SER A 39 -27.63 -14.79 28.70
N GLY A 40 -27.82 -15.43 27.54
CA GLY A 40 -27.66 -14.77 26.24
C GLY A 40 -26.21 -14.31 26.03
N SER A 41 -26.01 -13.04 25.65
CA SER A 41 -24.70 -12.41 25.48
C SER A 41 -23.99 -12.05 26.80
N THR A 42 -24.66 -12.21 27.95
CA THR A 42 -24.11 -11.80 29.26
C THR A 42 -23.20 -12.88 29.84
N SER A 43 -21.95 -12.49 30.11
CA SER A 43 -20.91 -13.32 30.75
C SER A 43 -20.60 -12.82 32.16
N MET A 44 -20.23 -13.73 33.07
CA MET A 44 -19.69 -13.38 34.39
C MET A 44 -18.19 -13.08 34.25
N TYR A 45 -17.74 -11.96 34.81
CA TYR A 45 -16.33 -11.57 34.78
C TYR A 45 -15.51 -12.40 35.77
N SER A 46 -14.52 -13.13 35.25
CA SER A 46 -13.60 -13.96 36.03
C SER A 46 -12.13 -13.70 35.69
N SER A 47 -11.84 -13.19 34.49
CA SER A 47 -10.51 -12.83 34.00
C SER A 47 -10.57 -11.59 33.11
N ALA A 48 -9.41 -11.00 32.79
CA ALA A 48 -9.32 -9.88 31.85
C ALA A 48 -10.02 -10.22 30.52
N ILE A 49 -10.73 -9.24 29.96
CA ILE A 49 -11.43 -9.36 28.68
C ILE A 49 -10.45 -9.03 27.57
N SER A 50 -10.21 -9.99 26.67
CA SER A 50 -9.39 -9.76 25.50
C SER A 50 -10.20 -9.06 24.41
N VAL A 51 -9.75 -7.88 24.02
CA VAL A 51 -10.34 -7.06 22.95
C VAL A 51 -9.41 -7.15 21.74
N THR A 52 -9.78 -7.99 20.78
CA THR A 52 -9.01 -8.26 19.56
C THR A 52 -9.62 -7.63 18.31
N VAL A 53 -10.86 -7.16 18.40
CA VAL A 53 -11.57 -6.42 17.35
C VAL A 53 -12.29 -5.23 17.98
N SER A 54 -12.63 -4.22 17.18
CA SER A 54 -13.40 -3.07 17.66
C SER A 54 -14.73 -3.52 18.26
N GLN A 55 -14.96 -3.22 19.52
CA GLN A 55 -16.13 -3.68 20.25
C GLN A 55 -16.48 -2.74 21.41
N THR A 56 -17.69 -2.85 21.93
CA THR A 56 -18.17 -2.10 23.09
C THR A 56 -18.43 -3.05 24.25
N ILE A 57 -17.77 -2.77 25.38
CA ILE A 57 -17.97 -3.52 26.62
C ILE A 57 -18.97 -2.79 27.49
N HIS A 58 -20.07 -3.45 27.85
CA HIS A 58 -20.97 -3.01 28.90
C HIS A 58 -20.82 -3.89 30.13
N ALA A 59 -20.86 -3.32 31.33
CA ALA A 59 -20.70 -4.07 32.58
C ALA A 59 -21.60 -3.57 33.70
N ILE A 60 -22.07 -4.50 34.54
CA ILE A 60 -22.88 -4.24 35.75
C ILE A 60 -22.34 -5.04 36.93
N ALA A 61 -22.26 -4.43 38.11
CA ALA A 61 -21.88 -5.08 39.36
C ALA A 61 -23.12 -5.39 40.21
N VAL A 62 -23.17 -6.61 40.74
CA VAL A 62 -24.28 -7.15 41.52
C VAL A 62 -23.74 -7.70 42.84
N LYS A 63 -24.40 -7.35 43.95
CA LYS A 63 -24.13 -7.93 45.27
C LYS A 63 -25.43 -8.08 46.03
N SER A 64 -25.63 -9.25 46.65
CA SER A 64 -26.82 -9.50 47.47
C SER A 64 -26.93 -8.46 48.60
N GLY A 65 -28.12 -7.92 48.81
CA GLY A 65 -28.39 -6.88 49.81
C GLY A 65 -27.99 -5.45 49.40
N TYR A 66 -27.46 -5.24 48.19
CA TYR A 66 -27.15 -3.92 47.64
C TYR A 66 -27.95 -3.66 46.37
N ALA A 67 -28.19 -2.38 46.06
CA ALA A 67 -28.65 -2.00 44.74
C ALA A 67 -27.57 -2.34 43.70
N ASN A 68 -28.00 -2.76 42.50
CA ASN A 68 -27.09 -2.97 41.39
C ASN A 68 -26.39 -1.66 41.01
N SER A 69 -25.17 -1.76 40.47
CA SER A 69 -24.52 -0.58 39.90
C SER A 69 -25.30 -0.07 38.68
N THR A 70 -25.01 1.18 38.29
CA THR A 70 -25.30 1.60 36.92
C THR A 70 -24.49 0.77 35.92
N VAL A 71 -24.97 0.68 34.69
CA VAL A 71 -24.24 0.00 33.62
C VAL A 71 -23.10 0.91 33.17
N GLY A 72 -21.87 0.44 33.34
CA GLY A 72 -20.68 1.07 32.76
C GLY A 72 -20.55 0.69 31.29
N SER A 73 -20.07 1.61 30.45
CA SER A 73 -19.85 1.40 29.03
C SER A 73 -18.49 1.94 28.59
N ALA A 74 -17.76 1.18 27.80
CA ALA A 74 -16.55 1.62 27.12
C ALA A 74 -16.45 1.02 25.72
N THR A 75 -16.20 1.88 24.74
CA THR A 75 -15.92 1.47 23.37
C THR A 75 -14.42 1.44 23.14
N TYR A 76 -13.95 0.33 22.60
CA TYR A 76 -12.56 0.13 22.23
C TYR A 76 -12.50 -0.05 20.72
N THR A 77 -11.86 0.89 20.05
CA THR A 77 -11.61 0.80 18.60
C THR A 77 -10.25 0.16 18.40
N ILE A 78 -10.22 -1.04 17.85
CA ILE A 78 -8.97 -1.69 17.43
C ILE A 78 -8.78 -1.33 15.95
N ASN A 79 -7.83 -0.44 15.68
CA ASN A 79 -7.42 -0.09 14.33
C ASN A 79 -6.65 -1.25 13.72
N GLY A 80 -7.40 -2.24 13.21
CA GLY A 80 -6.94 -3.36 12.40
C GLY A 80 -5.73 -4.10 12.94
N THR A 81 -5.96 -5.23 13.61
CA THR A 81 -4.98 -6.33 13.70
C THR A 81 -4.87 -7.07 12.36
N GLY A 82 -4.77 -6.33 11.25
CA GLY A 82 -4.56 -6.91 9.95
C GLY A 82 -3.22 -7.65 9.98
N ALA A 83 -3.25 -8.94 9.69
CA ALA A 83 -2.07 -9.67 9.26
C ALA A 83 -1.73 -9.14 7.86
N TYR A 84 -0.77 -8.23 7.77
CA TYR A 84 -0.33 -7.64 6.51
C TYR A 84 0.81 -8.47 5.93
N SER A 85 0.69 -8.89 4.67
CA SER A 85 1.83 -9.44 3.93
C SER A 85 2.59 -8.30 3.28
N VAL A 86 3.91 -8.28 3.48
CA VAL A 86 4.80 -7.45 2.67
C VAL A 86 4.87 -8.07 1.28
N GLY A 87 4.73 -7.28 0.24
CA GLY A 87 4.79 -7.75 -1.13
C GLY A 87 5.29 -6.67 -2.06
N GLY A 88 5.30 -6.96 -3.35
CA GLY A 88 5.93 -6.08 -4.30
C GLY A 88 5.88 -6.59 -5.73
N TRP A 89 6.68 -5.94 -6.58
CA TRP A 89 6.87 -6.33 -7.97
C TRP A 89 8.35 -6.45 -8.29
N VAL A 90 8.71 -7.47 -9.07
CA VAL A 90 10.07 -7.66 -9.59
C VAL A 90 10.08 -7.46 -11.09
N SER A 91 11.07 -6.70 -11.57
CA SER A 91 11.30 -6.46 -13.00
C SER A 91 12.78 -6.61 -13.36
N GLY A 92 13.05 -6.94 -14.62
CA GLY A 92 14.40 -7.12 -15.16
C GLY A 92 15.15 -8.37 -14.67
N LEU A 93 14.50 -9.28 -13.94
CA LEU A 93 15.13 -10.47 -13.39
C LEU A 93 15.56 -11.45 -14.49
N GLN A 94 16.85 -11.78 -14.50
CA GLN A 94 17.47 -12.83 -15.28
C GLN A 94 18.00 -13.90 -14.32
N GLY A 95 17.30 -15.04 -14.25
CA GLY A 95 17.64 -16.14 -13.35
C GLY A 95 16.91 -16.07 -12.01
N MET A 96 17.60 -16.42 -10.93
CA MET A 96 17.01 -16.51 -9.59
C MET A 96 17.42 -15.33 -8.70
N LEU A 97 16.46 -14.87 -7.91
CA LEU A 97 16.61 -13.81 -6.91
C LEU A 97 16.09 -14.29 -5.56
N SER A 98 16.89 -14.12 -4.50
CA SER A 98 16.40 -14.30 -3.14
C SER A 98 16.08 -12.94 -2.52
N LEU A 99 14.90 -12.82 -1.91
CA LEU A 99 14.49 -11.70 -1.07
C LEU A 99 14.35 -12.18 0.37
N GLN A 100 14.61 -11.31 1.33
CA GLN A 100 14.37 -11.58 2.75
C GLN A 100 13.73 -10.39 3.43
N ASN A 101 12.64 -10.61 4.14
CA ASN A 101 12.13 -9.69 5.14
C ASN A 101 12.86 -9.94 6.47
N THR A 102 13.70 -8.99 6.88
CA THR A 102 14.55 -9.15 8.06
C THR A 102 13.80 -8.99 9.39
N TYR A 103 12.52 -8.59 9.36
CA TYR A 103 11.72 -8.47 10.58
C TYR A 103 11.30 -9.83 11.15
N ASN A 104 10.95 -10.78 10.29
CA ASN A 104 10.37 -12.08 10.66
C ASN A 104 11.12 -13.27 10.04
N ASP A 105 12.34 -13.02 9.53
CA ASP A 105 13.15 -13.98 8.79
C ASP A 105 12.37 -14.72 7.71
N ASP A 106 11.52 -13.99 6.99
CA ASP A 106 10.78 -14.55 5.87
C ASP A 106 11.58 -14.41 4.59
N SER A 107 11.83 -15.54 3.92
CA SER A 107 12.65 -15.57 2.71
C SER A 107 11.83 -16.07 1.54
N LEU A 108 12.03 -15.44 0.39
CA LEU A 108 11.34 -15.75 -0.85
C LEU A 108 12.34 -15.88 -1.98
N THR A 109 12.24 -16.93 -2.79
CA THR A 109 13.02 -17.08 -4.02
C THR A 109 12.11 -16.85 -5.22
N LEU A 110 12.56 -16.02 -6.15
CA LEU A 110 11.86 -15.64 -7.37
C LEU A 110 12.66 -16.12 -8.58
N SER A 111 11.97 -16.62 -9.59
CA SER A 111 12.55 -17.12 -10.84
C SER A 111 12.04 -16.40 -12.08
N GLY A 112 11.33 -15.29 -11.91
CA GLY A 112 10.75 -14.51 -12.98
C GLY A 112 10.27 -13.13 -12.51
N ASN A 113 9.98 -12.28 -13.48
CA ASN A 113 9.36 -10.97 -13.24
C ASN A 113 7.90 -11.15 -12.83
N GLY A 114 7.37 -10.20 -12.06
CA GLY A 114 5.97 -10.24 -11.64
C GLY A 114 5.76 -9.86 -10.17
N PRO A 115 4.52 -10.04 -9.67
CA PRO A 115 4.19 -9.73 -8.30
C PRO A 115 4.78 -10.79 -7.36
N PHE A 116 5.08 -10.37 -6.13
CA PHE A 116 5.53 -11.27 -5.07
C PHE A 116 4.92 -10.87 -3.73
N HIS A 117 4.84 -11.84 -2.81
CA HIS A 117 4.48 -11.59 -1.41
C HIS A 117 5.26 -12.51 -0.49
N PHE A 118 5.64 -11.98 0.66
CA PHE A 118 6.15 -12.73 1.80
C PHE A 118 5.00 -13.52 2.44
N GLY A 119 5.27 -14.76 2.83
CA GLY A 119 4.28 -15.68 3.37
C GLY A 119 3.99 -15.47 4.87
N LYS A 120 4.93 -14.90 5.61
CA LYS A 120 4.77 -14.59 7.04
C LYS A 120 4.16 -13.19 7.21
N PRO A 121 2.98 -13.07 7.85
CA PRO A 121 2.33 -11.78 8.04
C PRO A 121 3.02 -10.92 9.10
N LEU A 122 2.77 -9.60 9.04
CA LEU A 122 3.23 -8.58 9.98
C LEU A 122 2.04 -7.86 10.61
N ALA A 123 2.22 -7.40 11.84
CA ALA A 123 1.23 -6.57 12.53
C ALA A 123 1.25 -5.12 12.00
N ASN A 124 0.11 -4.43 12.11
CA ASN A 124 -0.01 -3.00 11.80
C ASN A 124 1.04 -2.17 12.57
N GLY A 125 1.59 -1.12 11.97
CA GLY A 125 2.56 -0.23 12.62
C GLY A 125 3.98 -0.78 12.73
N VAL A 126 4.22 -2.04 12.34
CA VAL A 126 5.57 -2.61 12.32
C VAL A 126 6.37 -2.03 11.16
N SER A 127 7.61 -1.64 11.44
CA SER A 127 8.62 -1.35 10.43
C SER A 127 9.30 -2.64 9.98
N PHE A 128 9.45 -2.82 8.68
CA PHE A 128 10.13 -3.98 8.08
C PHE A 128 11.21 -3.52 7.11
N THR A 129 12.15 -4.41 6.79
CA THR A 129 13.19 -4.18 5.77
C THR A 129 13.27 -5.38 4.85
N VAL A 130 13.28 -5.15 3.53
CA VAL A 130 13.51 -6.17 2.51
C VAL A 130 14.95 -6.07 2.02
N THR A 131 15.67 -7.18 2.09
CA THR A 131 17.06 -7.31 1.62
C THR A 131 17.16 -8.33 0.50
N ILE A 132 18.30 -8.29 -0.20
CA ILE A 132 18.66 -9.23 -1.26
C ILE A 132 19.90 -10.00 -0.77
N PRO A 133 19.74 -11.19 -0.17
CA PRO A 133 20.86 -11.95 0.40
C PRO A 133 21.82 -12.49 -0.66
N THR A 134 21.29 -12.90 -1.82
CA THR A 134 22.05 -13.47 -2.93
C THR A 134 21.39 -13.17 -4.28
N THR A 135 22.21 -12.91 -5.29
CA THR A 135 21.78 -12.86 -6.69
C THR A 135 22.62 -13.83 -7.53
N SER A 136 21.98 -14.55 -8.43
CA SER A 136 22.67 -15.41 -9.39
C SER A 136 23.15 -14.55 -10.58
N GLY A 137 24.30 -13.90 -10.45
CA GLY A 137 24.99 -13.25 -11.59
C GLY A 137 24.37 -11.96 -12.12
N GLN A 138 23.37 -11.38 -11.43
CA GLN A 138 22.75 -10.11 -11.79
C GLN A 138 22.70 -9.16 -10.59
N SER A 139 22.83 -7.85 -10.80
CA SER A 139 22.68 -6.84 -9.74
C SER A 139 21.22 -6.46 -9.59
N CYS A 140 20.65 -6.59 -8.39
CA CYS A 140 19.30 -6.17 -8.08
C CYS A 140 19.28 -5.17 -6.93
N ARG A 141 18.27 -4.30 -6.88
CA ARG A 141 18.05 -3.35 -5.79
C ARG A 141 16.60 -3.33 -5.35
N VAL A 142 16.41 -3.03 -4.06
CA VAL A 142 15.12 -2.82 -3.42
C VAL A 142 14.85 -1.33 -3.34
N ASP A 143 13.77 -0.90 -3.97
CA ASP A 143 13.24 0.46 -3.96
C ASP A 143 11.92 0.51 -3.17
N VAL A 144 11.76 1.50 -2.29
CA VAL A 144 10.56 1.65 -1.46
C VAL A 144 9.95 3.02 -1.71
N ASP A 145 8.63 3.06 -1.85
CA ASP A 145 7.87 4.24 -2.27
C ASP A 145 7.67 5.31 -1.16
N ASP A 146 8.36 5.21 -0.03
CA ASP A 146 8.13 6.07 1.16
C ASP A 146 8.75 7.47 1.09
N GLY A 147 9.40 7.83 -0.02
CA GLY A 147 10.09 9.12 -0.14
C GLY A 147 11.41 9.20 0.64
N GLY A 148 11.88 8.09 1.22
CA GLY A 148 13.11 7.98 1.99
C GLY A 148 14.13 6.99 1.41
N VAL A 149 15.22 6.85 2.16
CA VAL A 149 16.44 6.07 1.86
C VAL A 149 16.30 4.60 2.33
N ASN A 150 15.14 4.19 2.79
CA ASN A 150 15.02 2.94 3.52
C ASN A 150 14.67 1.80 2.58
N LYS A 151 15.42 0.69 2.69
CA LYS A 151 15.09 -0.61 2.09
C LYS A 151 13.87 -1.26 2.79
N GLY A 152 13.01 -0.46 3.40
CA GLY A 152 11.95 -0.81 4.32
C GLY A 152 10.97 0.34 4.54
N GLY A 153 9.79 0.05 5.10
CA GLY A 153 8.77 1.05 5.40
C GLY A 153 7.99 0.71 6.68
N THR A 154 7.21 1.67 7.19
CA THR A 154 6.34 1.50 8.37
C THR A 154 4.90 1.27 7.95
N LEU A 155 4.34 0.10 8.27
CA LEU A 155 2.95 -0.25 7.97
C LEU A 155 1.99 0.78 8.58
N SER A 156 1.44 1.67 7.75
CA SER A 156 0.37 2.61 8.11
C SER A 156 -0.77 2.44 7.12
N GLY A 157 -1.78 1.66 7.50
CA GLY A 157 -2.85 1.22 6.61
C GLY A 157 -2.50 -0.04 5.81
N ASN A 158 -3.32 -0.36 4.81
CA ASN A 158 -3.26 -1.66 4.11
C ASN A 158 -2.04 -1.87 3.20
N TYR A 159 -1.20 -0.85 2.97
CA TYR A 159 -0.42 -0.78 1.73
C TYR A 159 1.03 -0.35 1.96
N LEU A 160 1.93 -1.30 1.75
CA LEU A 160 3.35 -1.05 1.53
C LEU A 160 3.85 -2.08 0.53
N THR A 161 4.03 -1.64 -0.71
CA THR A 161 4.63 -2.44 -1.78
C THR A 161 6.09 -2.04 -1.96
N VAL A 162 6.94 -3.05 -2.12
CA VAL A 162 8.35 -2.87 -2.42
C VAL A 162 8.55 -3.08 -3.93
N SER A 163 9.30 -2.21 -4.58
CA SER A 163 9.73 -2.44 -5.96
C SER A 163 11.10 -3.08 -5.95
N VAL A 164 11.29 -4.16 -6.71
CA VAL A 164 12.61 -4.77 -6.90
C VAL A 164 13.00 -4.66 -8.36
N VAL A 165 14.14 -4.04 -8.60
CA VAL A 165 14.68 -3.81 -9.95
C VAL A 165 16.00 -4.56 -10.07
N CYS A 166 16.02 -5.53 -10.96
CA CYS A 166 17.22 -6.27 -11.35
C CYS A 166 17.74 -5.70 -12.67
N ASP A 167 18.99 -5.23 -12.68
CA ASP A 167 19.50 -4.34 -13.73
C ASP A 167 19.90 -5.08 -15.01
N GLY A 168 19.82 -4.28 -16.08
CA GLY A 168 20.24 -4.51 -17.46
C GLY A 168 19.67 -3.38 -18.32
N ASP A 169 20.38 -2.26 -18.36
CA ASP A 169 20.16 -1.03 -19.16
C ASP A 169 18.79 -0.32 -19.08
N ILE A 170 18.84 1.01 -18.89
CA ILE A 170 17.74 1.90 -19.30
C ILE A 170 17.47 1.55 -20.76
N ILE A 171 16.33 0.95 -21.07
CA ILE A 171 15.95 0.71 -22.46
C ILE A 171 15.97 2.08 -23.14
N ALA A 172 16.94 2.28 -24.04
CA ALA A 172 17.01 3.49 -24.82
C ALA A 172 15.64 3.69 -25.50
N ALA A 173 15.14 4.93 -25.50
CA ALA A 173 13.88 5.26 -26.14
C ALA A 173 13.82 4.60 -27.53
N SER A 174 12.91 3.66 -27.70
CA SER A 174 12.65 2.99 -28.97
C SER A 174 11.31 3.49 -29.47
N SER A 175 11.15 3.67 -30.77
CA SER A 175 9.89 4.16 -31.34
C SER A 175 8.76 3.15 -31.12
N LYS A 176 8.11 3.18 -29.95
CA LYS A 176 7.00 2.29 -29.62
C LYS A 176 5.71 2.82 -30.22
N THR A 177 5.11 2.00 -31.08
CA THR A 177 3.86 2.32 -31.77
C THR A 177 2.81 1.21 -31.65
N ASN A 178 3.14 0.12 -30.97
CA ASN A 178 2.32 -1.07 -30.89
C ASN A 178 1.49 -1.10 -29.59
N TYR A 179 0.42 -0.32 -29.59
CA TYR A 179 -0.48 -0.19 -28.44
C TYR A 179 -1.91 -0.56 -28.79
N THR A 180 -2.66 -1.05 -27.81
CA THR A 180 -4.10 -1.31 -27.93
C THR A 180 -4.85 -0.51 -26.86
N SER A 181 -5.83 0.30 -27.27
CA SER A 181 -6.74 0.98 -26.32
C SER A 181 -7.94 0.08 -26.03
N THR A 182 -8.23 -0.15 -24.74
CA THR A 182 -9.39 -0.91 -24.30
C THR A 182 -10.22 -0.10 -23.30
N THR A 183 -11.51 0.05 -23.57
CA THR A 183 -12.47 0.61 -22.62
C THR A 183 -13.23 -0.53 -21.96
N VAL A 184 -13.19 -0.59 -20.64
CA VAL A 184 -13.89 -1.56 -19.81
C VAL A 184 -14.72 -0.84 -18.76
N SER A 185 -15.66 -1.55 -18.12
CA SER A 185 -16.38 -1.01 -16.98
C SER A 185 -15.38 -0.58 -15.89
N GLY A 186 -15.39 0.72 -15.56
CA GLY A 186 -14.52 1.29 -14.53
C GLY A 186 -13.07 1.53 -14.94
N GLY A 187 -12.71 1.55 -16.23
CA GLY A 187 -11.35 1.94 -16.64
C GLY A 187 -11.09 2.10 -18.14
N TYR A 188 -10.05 2.90 -18.45
CA TYR A 188 -9.53 3.15 -19.78
C TYR A 188 -8.06 2.73 -19.82
N LEU A 189 -7.80 1.65 -20.55
CA LEU A 189 -6.55 0.92 -20.51
C LEU A 189 -5.79 1.09 -21.83
N VAL A 190 -4.47 1.17 -21.73
CA VAL A 190 -3.55 1.10 -22.86
C VAL A 190 -2.64 -0.11 -22.66
N THR A 191 -2.71 -1.08 -23.55
CA THR A 191 -1.82 -2.25 -23.54
C THR A 191 -0.63 -1.97 -24.44
N ASP A 192 0.57 -2.07 -23.87
CA ASP A 192 1.82 -2.17 -24.64
C ASP A 192 1.94 -3.61 -25.14
N ASN A 193 1.72 -3.84 -26.43
CA ASN A 193 1.71 -5.18 -27.00
C ASN A 193 3.12 -5.80 -27.08
N ASP A 194 4.18 -5.02 -26.90
CA ASP A 194 5.56 -5.52 -26.92
C ASP A 194 5.98 -6.07 -25.54
N THR A 195 5.58 -5.39 -24.46
CA THR A 195 5.91 -5.79 -23.08
C THR A 195 4.79 -6.58 -22.39
N GLY A 196 3.57 -6.50 -22.93
CA GLY A 196 2.34 -6.97 -22.30
C GLY A 196 1.83 -6.05 -21.19
N LEU A 197 2.57 -5.01 -20.80
CA LEU A 197 2.19 -4.14 -19.69
C LEU A 197 0.91 -3.37 -20.00
N ILE A 198 0.10 -3.18 -18.97
CA ILE A 198 -1.16 -2.45 -19.07
C ILE A 198 -1.05 -1.15 -18.30
N TRP A 199 -1.37 -0.06 -18.97
CA TRP A 199 -1.24 1.30 -18.45
C TRP A 199 -2.59 1.97 -18.35
N LYS A 200 -2.71 2.93 -17.43
CA LYS A 200 -3.83 3.88 -17.51
C LYS A 200 -3.66 4.79 -18.73
N LYS A 201 -4.78 5.12 -19.37
CA LYS A 201 -4.80 6.10 -20.47
C LYS A 201 -4.45 7.52 -19.99
N CYS A 202 -5.08 7.95 -18.89
CA CYS A 202 -4.83 9.26 -18.31
C CYS A 202 -3.96 9.13 -17.05
N ALA A 203 -3.03 10.05 -16.89
CA ALA A 203 -2.21 10.15 -15.68
C ALA A 203 -3.08 10.39 -14.43
N GLN A 204 -2.53 10.09 -13.25
CA GLN A 204 -3.16 10.46 -11.98
C GLN A 204 -3.42 11.96 -11.90
N GLU A 205 -4.51 12.35 -11.23
CA GLU A 205 -5.09 13.72 -11.22
C GLU A 205 -5.63 14.23 -12.57
N MET A 206 -5.85 13.32 -13.53
CA MET A 206 -6.59 13.62 -14.75
C MET A 206 -7.90 12.82 -14.81
N THR A 207 -8.89 13.38 -15.49
CA THR A 207 -10.20 12.74 -15.67
C THR A 207 -10.21 11.85 -16.90
N ASP A 208 -10.69 10.63 -16.73
CA ASP A 208 -10.97 9.75 -17.86
C ASP A 208 -12.31 10.13 -18.55
N PRO A 209 -12.45 9.90 -19.87
CA PRO A 209 -11.42 9.53 -20.84
C PRO A 209 -10.74 10.74 -21.49
N SER A 210 -11.18 11.96 -21.18
CA SER A 210 -10.73 13.19 -21.84
C SER A 210 -9.32 13.61 -21.43
N CYS A 211 -8.76 12.97 -20.41
CA CYS A 211 -7.50 13.30 -19.77
C CYS A 211 -7.42 14.81 -19.49
N THR A 212 -8.48 15.34 -18.87
CA THR A 212 -8.53 16.76 -18.49
C THR A 212 -8.01 16.89 -17.07
N PHE A 213 -7.06 17.80 -16.87
CA PHE A 213 -6.47 18.06 -15.56
C PHE A 213 -7.52 18.65 -14.60
N VAL A 214 -7.63 18.09 -13.40
CA VAL A 214 -8.60 18.53 -12.38
C VAL A 214 -8.00 19.32 -11.22
N GLY A 215 -6.74 19.75 -11.33
CA GLY A 215 -6.07 20.53 -10.28
C GLY A 215 -5.52 19.65 -9.16
N GLY A 216 -4.79 20.25 -8.21
CA GLY A 216 -4.33 19.58 -6.99
C GLY A 216 -2.84 19.32 -6.96
N GLY A 217 -2.30 18.57 -7.93
CA GLY A 217 -0.90 18.12 -7.93
C GLY A 217 -0.60 17.21 -6.75
N LEU A 218 -0.04 16.03 -7.00
CA LEU A 218 0.26 15.10 -5.90
C LEU A 218 1.59 15.45 -5.23
N SER A 219 1.67 15.26 -3.91
CA SER A 219 2.96 15.21 -3.21
C SER A 219 3.71 13.94 -3.61
N TRP A 220 5.03 13.87 -3.38
CA TRP A 220 5.81 12.68 -3.71
C TRP A 220 5.22 11.38 -3.17
N ILE A 221 4.87 11.36 -1.88
CA ILE A 221 4.27 10.17 -1.24
C ILE A 221 2.89 9.87 -1.85
N SER A 222 2.11 10.91 -2.18
CA SER A 222 0.75 10.76 -2.70
C SER A 222 0.68 10.11 -4.08
N HIS A 223 1.73 10.20 -4.91
CA HIS A 223 1.74 9.56 -6.24
C HIS A 223 1.85 8.02 -6.17
N GLY A 224 2.67 7.48 -5.26
CA GLY A 224 2.75 6.03 -5.08
C GLY A 224 1.43 5.49 -4.52
N ILE A 225 0.86 6.21 -3.55
CA ILE A 225 -0.44 5.90 -2.96
C ILE A 225 -1.56 5.94 -4.02
N SER A 226 -1.58 6.92 -4.93
CA SER A 226 -2.66 7.06 -5.91
C SER A 226 -2.73 5.90 -6.91
N CYS A 227 -1.59 5.38 -7.38
CA CYS A 227 -1.58 4.15 -8.18
C CYS A 227 -2.09 2.95 -7.38
N TYR A 228 -1.68 2.85 -6.12
CA TYR A 228 -2.12 1.75 -5.28
C TYR A 228 -3.63 1.81 -5.01
N GLN A 229 -4.19 3.00 -4.80
CA GLN A 229 -5.63 3.19 -4.54
C GLN A 229 -6.52 2.66 -5.66
N LEU A 230 -5.99 2.54 -6.89
CA LEU A 230 -6.69 1.89 -8.00
C LEU A 230 -7.02 0.42 -7.73
N ASN A 231 -6.36 -0.23 -6.78
CA ASN A 231 -6.59 -1.64 -6.41
C ASN A 231 -7.76 -1.82 -5.43
N ASN A 232 -8.33 -0.73 -4.92
CA ASN A 232 -9.45 -0.76 -3.98
C ASN A 232 -10.74 -1.27 -4.65
N GLY A 233 -11.65 -1.84 -3.85
CA GLY A 233 -12.97 -2.25 -4.32
C GLY A 233 -12.88 -3.32 -5.41
N THR A 234 -13.43 -3.04 -6.59
CA THR A 234 -13.34 -3.92 -7.78
C THR A 234 -12.03 -3.75 -8.56
N GLY A 235 -11.22 -2.76 -8.23
CA GLY A 235 -10.07 -2.38 -9.02
C GLY A 235 -10.41 -1.46 -10.19
N TYR A 236 -9.44 -0.70 -10.69
CA TYR A 236 -9.56 0.13 -11.89
C TYR A 236 -9.50 -0.76 -13.14
N GLY A 237 -10.51 -0.65 -14.00
CA GLY A 237 -10.70 -1.55 -15.14
C GLY A 237 -10.79 -3.03 -14.76
N GLY A 238 -11.24 -3.34 -13.55
CA GLY A 238 -11.30 -4.71 -13.01
C GLY A 238 -9.96 -5.30 -12.58
N ARG A 239 -8.87 -4.50 -12.60
CA ARG A 239 -7.52 -4.90 -12.21
C ARG A 239 -7.13 -4.40 -10.82
N LYS A 240 -6.37 -5.22 -10.09
CA LYS A 240 -5.95 -4.98 -8.69
C LYS A 240 -4.44 -5.07 -8.46
N ASP A 241 -3.67 -4.99 -9.54
CA ASP A 241 -2.22 -5.08 -9.57
C ASP A 241 -1.56 -3.77 -10.05
N TRP A 242 -2.28 -2.65 -9.91
CA TRP A 242 -1.80 -1.31 -10.23
C TRP A 242 -0.71 -0.86 -9.27
N ARG A 243 0.37 -0.34 -9.83
CA ARG A 243 1.54 0.16 -9.11
C ARG A 243 2.16 1.32 -9.86
N LEU A 244 3.12 1.95 -9.21
CA LEU A 244 4.01 2.89 -9.85
C LEU A 244 5.02 2.12 -10.75
N PRO A 245 5.31 2.60 -11.96
CA PRO A 245 6.20 1.90 -12.88
C PRO A 245 7.65 1.98 -12.42
N THR A 246 8.43 0.96 -12.76
CA THR A 246 9.90 1.03 -12.65
C THR A 246 10.47 1.94 -13.75
N VAL A 247 11.74 2.32 -13.62
CA VAL A 247 12.44 3.12 -14.63
C VAL A 247 12.42 2.46 -16.01
N ASN A 248 12.50 1.12 -16.07
CA ASN A 248 12.53 0.37 -17.33
C ASN A 248 11.14 0.24 -17.94
N GLU A 249 10.11 0.04 -17.12
CA GLU A 249 8.71 0.07 -17.59
C GLU A 249 8.37 1.47 -18.11
N LEU A 250 8.77 2.51 -17.41
CA LEU A 250 8.51 3.87 -17.84
C LEU A 250 9.28 4.23 -19.11
N ALA A 251 10.53 3.78 -19.23
CA ALA A 251 11.34 3.93 -20.43
C ALA A 251 10.73 3.21 -21.64
N SER A 252 9.96 2.13 -21.42
CA SER A 252 9.27 1.43 -22.52
C SER A 252 8.18 2.27 -23.17
N LEU A 253 7.68 3.32 -22.51
CA LEU A 253 6.69 4.23 -23.12
C LEU A 253 7.29 5.32 -24.01
N MET A 254 8.60 5.56 -23.89
CA MET A 254 9.24 6.69 -24.54
C MET A 254 9.25 6.53 -26.06
N THR A 255 8.99 7.62 -26.77
CA THR A 255 9.14 7.70 -28.24
C THR A 255 10.17 8.76 -28.62
N SER A 256 10.69 8.73 -29.84
CA SER A 256 11.65 9.73 -30.34
C SER A 256 11.04 11.11 -30.66
N GLY A 257 9.74 11.30 -30.43
CA GLY A 257 9.02 12.54 -30.72
C GLY A 257 9.08 13.59 -29.61
N ASN A 258 8.42 14.73 -29.84
CA ASN A 258 8.11 15.71 -28.80
C ASN A 258 6.61 16.04 -28.88
N PRO A 259 5.78 15.60 -27.91
CA PRO A 259 6.16 14.89 -26.69
C PRO A 259 6.72 13.48 -26.94
N SER A 260 7.66 13.04 -26.10
CA SER A 260 8.36 11.76 -26.21
C SER A 260 7.55 10.58 -25.66
N ILE A 261 6.27 10.53 -26.00
CA ILE A 261 5.30 9.48 -25.64
C ILE A 261 4.19 9.50 -26.69
N ASN A 262 3.54 8.37 -26.94
CA ASN A 262 2.53 8.27 -27.98
C ASN A 262 1.19 8.90 -27.54
N THR A 263 0.98 10.17 -27.91
CA THR A 263 -0.21 10.96 -27.54
C THR A 263 -1.52 10.46 -28.14
N THR A 264 -1.48 9.53 -29.10
CA THR A 264 -2.68 8.88 -29.62
C THR A 264 -3.32 7.97 -28.56
N TYR A 265 -2.48 7.29 -27.78
CA TYR A 265 -2.90 6.32 -26.79
C TYR A 265 -2.91 6.90 -25.38
N PHE A 266 -1.88 7.67 -25.04
CA PHE A 266 -1.71 8.27 -23.73
C PHE A 266 -2.18 9.72 -23.73
N GLY A 267 -3.07 10.06 -22.81
CA GLY A 267 -3.44 11.45 -22.58
C GLY A 267 -2.38 12.14 -21.76
N THR A 268 -1.46 12.82 -22.44
CA THR A 268 -0.41 13.56 -21.77
C THR A 268 -0.93 14.90 -21.26
N PRO A 269 -0.49 15.33 -20.07
CA PRO A 269 -0.60 16.72 -19.67
C PRO A 269 0.24 17.58 -20.62
N TYR A 270 -0.36 18.66 -21.14
CA TYR A 270 0.23 19.49 -22.19
C TYR A 270 1.62 20.06 -21.81
N GLY A 271 2.62 19.83 -22.68
CA GLY A 271 3.87 20.59 -22.75
C GLY A 271 4.82 20.47 -21.55
N GLY A 272 5.60 19.38 -21.47
CA GLY A 272 6.71 19.24 -20.51
C GLY A 272 6.38 18.46 -19.24
N ALA A 273 5.48 17.48 -19.34
CA ALA A 273 5.16 16.58 -18.23
C ALA A 273 6.40 15.77 -17.82
N PHE A 274 6.65 15.70 -16.51
CA PHE A 274 7.65 14.81 -15.93
C PHE A 274 6.95 13.62 -15.28
N PHE A 275 7.17 12.43 -15.81
CA PHE A 275 6.69 11.19 -15.21
C PHE A 275 7.78 10.58 -14.33
N ARG A 276 7.39 10.13 -13.15
CA ARG A 276 8.31 9.49 -12.19
C ARG A 276 8.24 7.98 -12.27
N ALA A 277 9.36 7.35 -11.94
CA ALA A 277 9.42 5.93 -11.63
C ALA A 277 9.37 5.70 -10.11
N ALA A 278 9.09 4.46 -9.71
CA ALA A 278 9.33 3.93 -8.36
C ALA A 278 10.83 3.81 -8.04
N THR A 279 11.65 3.76 -9.08
CA THR A 279 13.08 3.50 -8.99
C THR A 279 13.85 4.69 -8.40
N THR A 280 14.62 4.45 -7.34
CA THR A 280 15.51 5.43 -6.70
C THR A 280 16.84 5.51 -7.46
N ASP A 281 17.48 6.69 -7.47
CA ASP A 281 18.85 6.85 -8.00
C ASP A 281 19.84 6.05 -7.13
N GLY A 282 20.62 5.17 -7.76
CA GLY A 282 21.60 4.31 -7.08
C GLY A 282 22.75 5.08 -6.43
N GLY A 283 23.05 6.29 -6.89
CA GLY A 283 24.08 7.17 -6.31
C GLY A 283 23.54 8.16 -5.27
N ASN A 284 22.23 8.40 -5.24
CA ASN A 284 21.61 9.33 -4.30
C ASN A 284 20.16 8.93 -4.00
N SER A 285 19.95 8.38 -2.80
CA SER A 285 18.65 7.89 -2.36
C SER A 285 17.56 8.96 -2.16
N VAL A 286 17.94 10.24 -2.17
CA VAL A 286 17.03 11.39 -2.16
C VAL A 286 16.46 11.69 -3.55
N ASN A 287 17.04 11.11 -4.60
CA ASN A 287 16.60 11.26 -5.97
C ASN A 287 15.90 10.00 -6.50
N ALA A 288 15.11 10.16 -7.53
CA ALA A 288 14.48 9.08 -8.27
C ALA A 288 14.67 9.25 -9.77
N TYR A 289 14.43 8.16 -10.50
CA TYR A 289 14.38 8.21 -11.95
C TYR A 289 13.02 8.70 -12.45
N GLY A 290 13.02 9.23 -13.66
CA GLY A 290 11.81 9.55 -14.41
C GLY A 290 12.16 10.04 -15.81
N PHE A 291 11.15 10.45 -16.58
CA PHE A 291 11.36 11.03 -17.90
C PHE A 291 10.56 12.32 -18.08
N ALA A 292 11.09 13.22 -18.89
CA ALA A 292 10.34 14.38 -19.36
C ALA A 292 9.79 14.10 -20.75
N THR A 293 8.52 14.40 -20.98
CA THR A 293 7.95 14.34 -22.33
C THR A 293 8.61 15.36 -23.27
N SER A 294 9.18 16.43 -22.73
CA SER A 294 9.95 17.40 -23.50
C SER A 294 11.39 16.90 -23.69
N GLY A 295 11.72 16.47 -24.91
CA GLY A 295 13.10 16.14 -25.29
C GLY A 295 13.51 14.68 -25.12
N GLY A 296 12.66 13.81 -24.56
CA GLY A 296 12.85 12.36 -24.62
C GLY A 296 14.01 11.80 -23.80
N SER A 297 14.37 12.49 -22.72
CA SER A 297 15.47 12.07 -21.84
C SER A 297 14.96 11.46 -20.54
N MET A 298 15.67 10.41 -20.10
CA MET A 298 15.58 9.91 -18.74
C MET A 298 16.43 10.79 -17.82
N TYR A 299 15.91 11.03 -16.61
CA TYR A 299 16.57 11.78 -15.54
C TYR A 299 16.74 10.86 -14.34
N SER A 300 17.87 10.97 -13.63
CA SER A 300 18.09 10.27 -12.36
C SER A 300 18.04 11.20 -11.15
N ASN A 301 18.05 12.52 -11.36
CA ASN A 301 18.20 13.53 -10.30
C ASN A 301 16.86 14.12 -9.84
N LEU A 302 15.75 13.37 -9.94
CA LEU A 302 14.46 13.87 -9.52
C LEU A 302 14.35 13.84 -7.99
N ILE A 303 14.63 14.97 -7.32
CA ILE A 303 14.58 15.08 -5.85
C ILE A 303 13.17 14.72 -5.35
N LYS A 304 13.09 13.86 -4.32
CA LYS A 304 11.83 13.33 -3.75
C LYS A 304 11.06 14.39 -2.94
N SER A 305 11.73 15.32 -2.26
CA SER A 305 11.11 16.27 -1.31
C SER A 305 10.54 17.57 -1.93
N GLY A 306 10.80 17.84 -3.21
CA GLY A 306 10.80 19.23 -3.70
C GLY A 306 9.70 19.70 -4.66
N PHE A 307 8.69 18.91 -5.05
CA PHE A 307 7.94 19.26 -6.27
C PHE A 307 6.42 19.04 -6.24
N ASN A 308 5.71 20.12 -6.57
CA ASN A 308 4.37 20.11 -7.16
C ASN A 308 4.57 20.23 -8.70
N ASN A 309 3.81 19.49 -9.52
CA ASN A 309 3.85 19.44 -11.01
C ASN A 309 4.57 18.24 -11.67
N ARG A 310 4.65 17.09 -10.99
CA ARG A 310 5.00 15.82 -11.66
C ARG A 310 3.74 14.99 -11.88
N TRP A 311 3.82 14.12 -12.87
CA TRP A 311 2.73 13.24 -13.28
C TRP A 311 3.09 11.80 -12.98
N THR A 312 2.06 10.97 -12.89
CA THR A 312 2.24 9.56 -12.61
C THR A 312 1.28 8.78 -13.47
N ASP A 313 1.85 7.95 -14.32
CA ASP A 313 1.13 6.88 -14.98
C ASP A 313 1.28 5.64 -14.12
N CYS A 314 0.17 4.94 -13.93
CA CYS A 314 0.16 3.68 -13.20
C CYS A 314 0.22 2.54 -14.19
N VAL A 315 0.93 1.48 -13.81
CA VAL A 315 1.10 0.28 -14.62
C VAL A 315 0.55 -0.93 -13.86
N ALA A 316 0.00 -1.87 -14.60
CA ALA A 316 -0.43 -3.19 -14.17
C ALA A 316 0.36 -4.24 -14.96
N GLY A 317 0.44 -5.45 -14.43
CA GLY A 317 1.07 -6.57 -15.15
C GLY A 317 0.30 -6.98 -16.40
N PRO A 318 0.90 -7.86 -17.23
CA PRO A 318 0.22 -8.49 -18.37
C PRO A 318 -1.08 -9.21 -18.00
#